data_AF-A0A1C7GSH6-F1
#
_entry.id   AF-A0A1C7GSH6-F1
#
_cell.length_a   1.000
_cell.length_b   1.000
_cell.length_c   1.000
_cell.angle_alpha   90.00
_cell.angle_beta   90.00
_cell.angle_gamma   90.00
#
_symmetry.space_group_name_H-M   'P 1'
#
loop_
_entity.id
_entity.type
_entity.pdbx_description
1 polymer ?
#
loop_
_entity_poly.entity_id
_entity_poly.type
_entity_poly.pdbx_seq_one_letter_code
_entity_poly.pdbx_strand_id
1 'polypeptide(L)'
;MEFIKSLFALISNVENWSVDDVLSATSIVLVIVGGLFAYRQWKFANTTRRTELINQILEKLRFDKELVTTTYLIDYEDDWYDGNFHDREDDFEYQMDKLMSYLSYICYLQKERKISAKEFCILKYEINRACSSHAVQCYLWNLYHFSRQQGTQCSFQYLIDYGLKQKLINKKAFTNSQNLFSIYLRADE
;
A
#
# COMPACT_ATOMS: atom_id res chain seq x y z
N MET A 1 -0.58 35.17 14.42
CA MET A 1 -1.27 36.49 14.37
C MET A 1 -0.29 37.64 14.53
N GLU A 2 0.67 37.57 15.47
CA GLU A 2 1.67 38.63 15.66
C GLU A 2 2.62 38.83 14.48
N PHE A 3 3.10 37.74 13.86
CA PHE A 3 3.95 37.82 12.66
C PHE A 3 3.28 38.57 11.49
N ILE A 4 1.97 38.37 11.30
CA ILE A 4 1.20 39.04 10.24
C ILE A 4 1.04 40.53 10.57
N LYS A 5 0.83 40.86 11.85
CA LYS A 5 0.76 42.26 12.30
C LYS A 5 2.11 42.97 12.15
N SER A 6 3.23 42.32 12.47
CA SER A 6 4.56 42.89 12.32
C SER A 6 4.92 43.09 10.84
N LEU A 7 4.55 42.14 9.97
CA LEU A 7 4.72 42.26 8.53
C LEU A 7 3.94 43.45 7.96
N PHE A 8 2.67 43.63 8.37
CA PHE A 8 1.85 44.76 7.93
C PHE A 8 2.38 46.11 8.41
N ALA A 9 2.80 46.20 9.69
CA ALA A 9 3.35 47.43 10.25
C ALA A 9 4.65 47.87 9.55
N LEU A 10 5.48 46.90 9.15
CA LEU A 10 6.75 47.16 8.48
C LEU A 10 6.57 47.62 7.02
N ILE A 11 5.53 47.11 6.33
CA ILE A 11 5.17 47.52 4.96
C ILE A 11 4.51 48.91 4.94
N SER A 12 3.81 49.32 5.99
CA SER A 12 3.08 50.60 6.02
C SER A 12 3.92 51.85 6.31
N ASN A 13 5.15 51.71 6.83
CA ASN A 13 5.98 52.84 7.33
C ASN A 13 7.30 53.03 6.57
N VAL A 14 7.28 52.93 5.24
CA VAL A 14 8.51 52.94 4.40
C VAL A 14 9.25 54.29 4.40
N GLU A 15 8.57 55.41 4.68
CA GLU A 15 9.19 56.75 4.59
C GLU A 15 10.14 57.11 5.75
N ASN A 16 10.15 56.37 6.87
CA ASN A 16 10.98 56.67 8.06
C ASN A 16 11.60 55.41 8.72
N TRP A 17 12.33 54.60 7.97
CA TRP A 17 12.97 53.40 8.54
C TRP A 17 14.17 53.71 9.44
N SER A 18 14.14 53.19 10.66
CA SER A 18 15.28 53.11 11.58
C SER A 18 16.15 51.87 11.31
N VAL A 19 17.34 51.80 11.91
CA VAL A 19 18.23 50.63 11.78
C VAL A 19 17.56 49.35 12.32
N ASP A 20 16.76 49.47 13.38
CA ASP A 20 16.03 48.35 13.98
C ASP A 20 14.92 47.82 13.06
N ASP A 21 14.29 48.71 12.28
CA ASP A 21 13.29 48.32 11.27
C ASP A 21 13.93 47.51 10.13
N VAL A 22 15.13 47.92 9.68
CA VAL A 22 15.89 47.20 8.65
C VAL A 22 16.34 45.83 9.14
N LEU A 23 16.81 45.73 10.39
CA LEU A 23 17.19 44.44 11.01
C LEU A 23 15.97 43.51 11.16
N SER A 24 14.83 44.07 11.57
CA SER A 24 13.56 43.34 11.69
C SER A 24 13.07 42.83 10.33
N ALA A 25 13.10 43.69 9.30
CA ALA A 25 12.74 43.33 7.93
C ALA A 25 13.61 42.18 7.41
N THR A 26 14.93 42.29 7.60
CA THR A 26 15.90 41.28 7.18
C THR A 26 15.64 39.94 7.88
N SER A 27 15.35 39.98 9.17
CA SER A 27 15.03 38.77 9.95
C SER A 27 13.76 38.08 9.46
N ILE A 28 12.71 38.86 9.15
CA ILE A 28 11.47 38.33 8.56
C ILE A 28 11.73 37.68 7.21
N VAL A 29 12.51 38.33 6.34
CA VAL A 29 12.89 37.77 5.03
C VAL A 29 13.65 36.45 5.21
N LEU A 30 14.60 36.39 6.14
CA LEU A 30 15.36 35.16 6.42
C LEU A 30 14.46 34.03 6.93
N VAL A 31 13.49 34.31 7.79
CA VAL A 31 12.52 33.32 8.26
C VAL A 31 11.67 32.77 7.12
N ILE A 32 11.18 33.65 6.23
CA ILE A 32 10.40 33.24 5.05
C ILE A 32 11.23 32.35 4.12
N VAL A 33 12.46 32.78 3.82
CA VAL A 33 13.39 32.01 2.98
C VAL A 33 13.71 30.67 3.62
N GLY A 34 14.03 30.64 4.91
CA GLY A 34 14.28 29.41 5.67
C GLY A 34 13.08 28.46 5.65
N GLY A 35 11.87 28.99 5.83
CA GLY A 35 10.63 28.21 5.73
C GLY A 35 10.41 27.60 4.34
N LEU A 36 10.70 28.36 3.27
CA LEU A 36 10.64 27.84 1.90
C LEU A 36 11.67 26.72 1.66
N PHE A 37 12.90 26.89 2.14
CA PHE A 37 13.93 25.85 2.05
C PHE A 37 13.54 24.59 2.81
N ALA A 38 13.08 24.73 4.05
CA ALA A 38 12.63 23.60 4.88
C ALA A 38 11.48 22.84 4.20
N TYR A 39 10.50 23.57 3.63
CA TYR A 39 9.39 22.95 2.89
C TYR A 39 9.88 22.19 1.65
N ARG A 40 10.80 22.77 0.87
CA ARG A 40 11.39 22.10 -0.30
C ARG A 40 12.18 20.85 0.11
N GLN A 41 12.97 20.93 1.17
CA GLN A 41 13.75 19.82 1.70
C GLN A 41 12.85 18.70 2.20
N TRP A 42 11.78 19.02 2.92
CA TRP A 42 10.79 18.04 3.39
C TRP A 42 10.12 17.32 2.22
N LYS A 43 9.71 18.05 1.18
CA LYS A 43 9.12 17.47 -0.02
C LYS A 43 10.08 16.53 -0.76
N PHE A 44 11.34 16.94 -0.89
CA PHE A 44 12.38 16.11 -1.51
C PHE A 44 12.64 14.85 -0.68
N ALA A 45 12.84 14.98 0.64
CA ALA A 45 13.07 13.85 1.54
C ALA A 45 11.92 12.82 1.51
N ASN A 46 10.66 13.28 1.46
CA ASN A 46 9.51 12.39 1.34
C ASN A 46 9.47 11.66 -0.01
N THR A 47 9.90 12.32 -1.09
CA THR A 47 9.98 11.70 -2.41
C THR A 47 11.06 10.62 -2.42
N THR A 48 12.25 10.90 -1.88
CA THR A 48 13.33 9.92 -1.77
C THR A 48 12.93 8.69 -0.95
N ARG A 49 12.30 8.89 0.21
CA ARG A 49 11.80 7.78 1.05
C ARG A 49 10.81 6.88 0.33
N ARG A 50 9.91 7.48 -0.47
CA ARG A 50 8.96 6.72 -1.28
C ARG A 50 9.64 5.92 -2.39
N THR A 51 10.58 6.53 -3.11
CA THR A 51 11.36 5.83 -4.15
C THR A 51 12.10 4.64 -3.56
N GLU A 52 12.73 4.82 -2.39
CA GLU A 52 13.44 3.76 -1.68
C GLU A 52 12.50 2.61 -1.27
N LEU A 53 11.35 2.94 -0.68
CA LEU A 53 10.33 1.95 -0.32
C LEU A 53 9.86 1.14 -1.55
N ILE A 54 9.59 1.82 -2.67
CA ILE A 54 9.16 1.16 -3.90
C ILE A 54 10.27 0.28 -4.46
N ASN A 55 11.53 0.72 -4.41
CA ASN A 55 12.66 -0.07 -4.86
C ASN A 55 12.80 -1.35 -4.02
N GLN A 56 12.72 -1.24 -2.69
CA GLN A 56 12.80 -2.41 -1.79
C GLN A 56 11.68 -3.42 -2.05
N ILE A 57 10.44 -2.95 -2.26
CA ILE A 57 9.31 -3.83 -2.59
C ILE A 57 9.53 -4.48 -3.97
N LEU A 58 9.99 -3.71 -4.95
CA LEU A 58 10.26 -4.21 -6.30
C LEU A 58 11.36 -5.26 -6.29
N GLU A 59 12.44 -5.02 -5.55
CA GLU A 59 13.54 -5.97 -5.39
C GLU A 59 13.06 -7.28 -4.78
N LYS A 60 12.22 -7.21 -3.75
CA LYS A 60 11.59 -8.39 -3.17
C LYS A 60 10.71 -9.12 -4.18
N LEU A 61 9.78 -8.44 -4.84
CA LEU A 61 8.86 -9.12 -5.75
C LEU A 61 9.52 -9.68 -7.02
N ARG A 62 10.61 -9.07 -7.50
CA ARG A 62 11.22 -9.44 -8.81
C ARG A 62 12.50 -10.23 -8.73
N PHE A 63 13.22 -10.17 -7.62
CA PHE A 63 14.54 -10.78 -7.51
C PHE A 63 14.67 -11.73 -6.32
N ASP A 64 13.73 -11.72 -5.37
CA ASP A 64 13.67 -12.75 -4.35
C ASP A 64 13.20 -14.07 -4.98
N LYS A 65 14.10 -15.05 -5.01
CA LYS A 65 13.87 -16.33 -5.70
C LYS A 65 12.59 -17.02 -5.23
N GLU A 66 12.30 -16.96 -3.93
CA GLU A 66 11.12 -17.61 -3.34
C GLU A 66 9.83 -16.94 -3.84
N LEU A 67 9.75 -15.61 -3.77
CA LEU A 67 8.57 -14.87 -4.24
C LEU A 67 8.38 -14.99 -5.75
N VAL A 68 9.46 -15.01 -6.52
CA VAL A 68 9.41 -15.20 -7.98
C VAL A 68 8.91 -16.60 -8.33
N THR A 69 9.40 -17.64 -7.66
CA THR A 69 8.91 -19.01 -7.87
C THR A 69 7.43 -19.14 -7.50
N THR A 70 7.03 -18.63 -6.34
CA THR A 70 5.61 -18.63 -5.89
C THR A 70 4.73 -17.92 -6.91
N THR A 71 5.23 -16.81 -7.44
CA THR A 71 4.54 -16.04 -8.48
C THR A 71 4.36 -16.85 -9.77
N TYR A 72 5.34 -17.67 -10.17
CA TYR A 72 5.17 -18.57 -11.31
C TYR A 72 4.17 -19.69 -11.05
N LEU A 73 4.07 -20.19 -9.83
CA LEU A 73 3.06 -21.18 -9.46
C LEU A 73 1.65 -20.61 -9.67
N ILE A 74 1.43 -19.34 -9.31
CA ILE A 74 0.17 -18.63 -9.61
C ILE A 74 -0.14 -18.58 -11.12
N ASP A 75 0.88 -18.45 -11.96
CA ASP A 75 0.73 -18.25 -13.40
C ASP A 75 0.54 -19.56 -14.18
N TYR A 76 1.11 -20.67 -13.69
CA TYR A 76 1.18 -21.93 -14.43
C TYR A 76 0.41 -23.08 -13.78
N GLU A 77 0.01 -22.97 -12.51
CA GLU A 77 -0.76 -24.00 -11.81
C GLU A 77 -2.17 -23.48 -11.50
N ASP A 78 -3.16 -23.93 -12.27
CA ASP A 78 -4.53 -23.44 -12.10
C ASP A 78 -5.21 -23.93 -10.80
N ASP A 79 -4.73 -25.04 -10.23
CA ASP A 79 -5.35 -25.75 -9.10
C ASP A 79 -4.39 -25.95 -7.90
N TRP A 80 -3.42 -25.05 -7.70
CA TRP A 80 -2.46 -25.21 -6.60
C TRP A 80 -3.09 -25.16 -5.21
N TYR A 81 -4.29 -24.56 -5.07
CA TYR A 81 -5.03 -24.51 -3.83
C TYR A 81 -6.02 -25.69 -3.76
N ASP A 82 -5.50 -26.83 -3.30
CA ASP A 82 -6.21 -28.10 -3.22
C ASP A 82 -6.22 -28.67 -1.80
N GLY A 83 -6.93 -29.81 -1.64
CA GLY A 83 -7.09 -30.63 -0.42
C GLY A 83 -5.87 -30.69 0.51
N ASN A 84 -4.67 -30.76 -0.07
CA ASN A 84 -3.43 -30.99 0.65
C ASN A 84 -2.65 -29.70 0.95
N PHE A 85 -3.17 -28.52 0.58
CA PHE A 85 -2.47 -27.23 0.67
C PHE A 85 -1.82 -27.00 2.05
N HIS A 86 -2.52 -27.36 3.13
CA HIS A 86 -2.05 -27.18 4.51
C HIS A 86 -1.05 -28.25 4.97
N ASP A 87 -1.03 -29.42 4.33
CA ASP A 87 -0.23 -30.57 4.73
C ASP A 87 0.99 -30.79 3.82
N ARG A 88 1.29 -29.86 2.91
CA ARG A 88 2.44 -30.00 2.02
C ARG A 88 3.75 -29.77 2.78
N GLU A 89 4.71 -30.69 2.62
CA GLU A 89 6.02 -30.63 3.27
C GLU A 89 6.98 -29.57 2.69
N ASP A 90 6.59 -28.86 1.62
CA ASP A 90 7.44 -27.98 0.81
C ASP A 90 7.33 -26.48 1.16
N ASP A 91 6.81 -26.15 2.36
CA ASP A 91 6.56 -24.79 2.84
C ASP A 91 5.65 -23.96 1.90
N PHE A 92 4.83 -24.63 1.08
CA PHE A 92 4.05 -23.97 0.03
C PHE A 92 3.02 -22.97 0.58
N GLU A 93 2.31 -23.32 1.66
CA GLU A 93 1.40 -22.39 2.34
C GLU A 93 2.12 -21.12 2.79
N TYR A 94 3.28 -21.29 3.45
CA TYR A 94 4.10 -20.16 3.91
C TYR A 94 4.54 -19.25 2.76
N GLN A 95 4.99 -19.84 1.65
CA GLN A 95 5.42 -19.08 0.46
C GLN A 95 4.26 -18.27 -0.14
N MET A 96 3.08 -18.89 -0.23
CA MET A 96 1.87 -18.23 -0.73
C MET A 96 1.41 -17.10 0.20
N ASP A 97 1.40 -17.35 1.51
CA ASP A 97 1.07 -16.35 2.52
C ASP A 97 2.00 -15.15 2.50
N LYS A 98 3.30 -15.41 2.34
CA LYS A 98 4.31 -14.36 2.22
C LYS A 98 4.04 -13.50 0.99
N LEU A 99 3.79 -14.11 -0.17
CA LEU A 99 3.45 -13.36 -1.38
C LEU A 99 2.16 -12.55 -1.22
N MET A 100 1.07 -13.16 -0.71
CA MET A 100 -0.20 -12.48 -0.46
C MET A 100 -0.05 -11.32 0.54
N SER A 101 0.81 -11.48 1.55
CA SER A 101 1.14 -10.43 2.52
C SER A 101 1.79 -9.22 1.85
N TYR A 102 2.78 -9.44 0.97
CA TYR A 102 3.39 -8.34 0.21
C TYR A 102 2.36 -7.64 -0.69
N LEU A 103 1.54 -8.40 -1.43
CA LEU A 103 0.54 -7.82 -2.32
C LEU A 103 -0.55 -7.04 -1.57
N SER A 104 -1.03 -7.58 -0.44
CA SER A 104 -1.97 -6.90 0.45
C SER A 104 -1.37 -5.63 1.04
N TYR A 105 -0.10 -5.67 1.46
CA TYR A 105 0.60 -4.50 1.98
C TYR A 105 0.74 -3.38 0.93
N ILE A 106 1.03 -3.72 -0.33
CA ILE A 106 1.07 -2.73 -1.40
C ILE A 106 -0.31 -2.10 -1.62
N CYS A 107 -1.38 -2.91 -1.59
CA CYS A 107 -2.75 -2.41 -1.68
C CYS A 107 -3.10 -1.47 -0.49
N TYR A 108 -2.63 -1.79 0.72
CA TYR A 108 -2.74 -0.92 1.88
C TYR A 108 -2.02 0.42 1.67
N LEU A 109 -0.76 0.40 1.22
CA LEU A 109 0.01 1.62 0.95
C LEU A 109 -0.69 2.53 -0.07
N GLN A 110 -1.33 1.94 -1.09
CA GLN A 110 -2.11 2.68 -2.08
C GLN A 110 -3.39 3.28 -1.47
N LYS A 111 -4.16 2.49 -0.71
CA LYS A 111 -5.42 2.93 -0.09
C LYS A 111 -5.19 4.08 0.88
N GLU A 112 -4.12 4.02 1.67
CA GLU A 112 -3.71 5.06 2.61
C GLU A 112 -2.97 6.24 1.97
N ARG A 113 -2.84 6.27 0.63
CA ARG A 113 -2.13 7.33 -0.13
C ARG A 113 -0.68 7.54 0.32
N LYS A 114 -0.05 6.50 0.89
CA LYS A 114 1.37 6.50 1.27
C LYS A 114 2.28 6.45 0.04
N ILE A 115 1.78 5.88 -1.06
CA ILE A 115 2.40 5.91 -2.38
C ILE A 115 1.45 6.58 -3.38
N SER A 116 2.02 7.24 -4.38
CA SER A 116 1.28 7.89 -5.46
C SER A 116 0.75 6.87 -6.47
N ALA A 117 -0.24 7.27 -7.27
CA ALA A 117 -0.76 6.44 -8.35
C ALA A 117 0.30 6.05 -9.39
N LYS A 118 1.29 6.94 -9.65
CA LYS A 118 2.40 6.67 -10.57
C LYS A 118 3.31 5.57 -10.04
N GLU A 119 3.63 5.61 -8.75
CA GLU A 119 4.45 4.58 -8.10
C GLU A 119 3.71 3.25 -8.00
N PHE A 120 2.43 3.29 -7.62
CA PHE A 120 1.59 2.10 -7.58
C PHE A 120 1.51 1.41 -8.96
N CYS A 121 1.54 2.17 -10.05
CA CYS A 121 1.51 1.63 -11.41
C CYS A 121 2.66 0.64 -11.68
N ILE A 122 3.82 0.79 -11.03
CA ILE A 122 4.97 -0.11 -11.18
C ILE A 122 4.65 -1.51 -10.64
N LEU A 123 3.87 -1.57 -9.55
CA LEU A 123 3.53 -2.81 -8.84
C LEU A 123 2.18 -3.39 -9.25
N LYS A 124 1.37 -2.59 -9.96
CA LYS A 124 -0.01 -2.92 -10.33
C LYS A 124 -0.13 -4.23 -11.09
N TYR A 125 0.84 -4.55 -11.95
CA TYR A 125 0.84 -5.78 -12.74
C TYR A 125 0.82 -7.02 -11.84
N GLU A 126 1.71 -7.09 -10.86
CA GLU A 126 1.85 -8.24 -9.96
C GLU A 126 0.54 -8.50 -9.18
N ILE A 127 -0.08 -7.42 -8.69
CA ILE A 127 -1.35 -7.47 -7.95
C ILE A 127 -2.49 -7.91 -8.87
N ASN A 128 -2.57 -7.34 -10.06
CA ASN A 128 -3.63 -7.66 -11.02
C ASN A 128 -3.57 -9.13 -11.41
N ARG A 129 -2.37 -9.65 -11.64
CA ARG A 129 -2.13 -11.03 -12.02
C ARG A 129 -2.59 -11.99 -10.93
N ALA A 130 -2.14 -11.77 -9.68
CA ALA A 130 -2.58 -12.57 -8.54
C ALA A 130 -4.10 -12.54 -8.37
N CYS A 131 -4.73 -11.36 -8.37
CA CYS A 131 -6.18 -11.25 -8.22
C CYS A 131 -6.99 -11.88 -9.37
N SER A 132 -6.37 -12.12 -10.53
CA SER A 132 -7.03 -12.74 -11.69
C SER A 132 -6.94 -14.26 -11.67
N SER A 133 -6.05 -14.85 -10.87
CA SER A 133 -5.90 -16.30 -10.74
C SER A 133 -7.08 -16.90 -9.98
N HIS A 134 -7.63 -18.01 -10.50
CA HIS A 134 -8.75 -18.71 -9.89
C HIS A 134 -8.37 -19.27 -8.50
N ALA A 135 -7.26 -20.01 -8.40
CA ALA A 135 -6.76 -20.55 -7.14
C ALA A 135 -6.51 -19.46 -6.08
N VAL A 136 -5.96 -18.29 -6.46
CA VAL A 136 -5.81 -17.15 -5.54
C VAL A 136 -7.20 -16.67 -5.06
N GLN A 137 -8.19 -16.60 -5.94
CA GLN A 137 -9.55 -16.21 -5.54
C GLN A 137 -10.18 -17.24 -4.58
N CYS A 138 -9.99 -18.54 -4.81
CA CYS A 138 -10.41 -19.60 -3.90
C CYS A 138 -9.77 -19.43 -2.52
N TYR A 139 -8.45 -19.20 -2.50
CA TYR A 139 -7.66 -19.02 -1.29
C TYR A 139 -8.15 -17.83 -0.47
N LEU A 140 -8.23 -16.66 -1.11
CA LEU A 140 -8.70 -15.44 -0.48
C LEU A 140 -10.15 -15.54 -0.01
N TRP A 141 -11.00 -16.29 -0.73
CA TRP A 141 -12.39 -16.51 -0.34
C TRP A 141 -12.48 -17.30 0.97
N ASN A 142 -11.75 -18.42 1.08
CA ASN A 142 -11.78 -19.25 2.29
C ASN A 142 -11.31 -18.45 3.50
N LEU A 143 -10.19 -17.75 3.38
CA LEU A 143 -9.69 -16.90 4.47
C LEU A 143 -10.63 -15.75 4.82
N TYR A 144 -11.29 -15.15 3.82
CA TYR A 144 -12.25 -14.07 4.04
C TYR A 144 -13.46 -14.55 4.84
N HIS A 145 -14.07 -15.66 4.45
CA HIS A 145 -15.26 -16.18 5.15
C HIS A 145 -14.90 -16.79 6.50
N PHE A 146 -13.77 -17.49 6.61
CA PHE A 146 -13.26 -17.98 7.89
C PHE A 146 -13.04 -16.82 8.89
N SER A 147 -12.34 -15.76 8.49
CA SER A 147 -12.12 -14.59 9.36
C SER A 147 -13.44 -13.97 9.82
N ARG A 148 -14.43 -13.87 8.92
CA ARG A 148 -15.75 -13.34 9.27
C ARG A 148 -16.52 -14.23 10.23
N GLN A 149 -16.43 -15.56 10.10
CA GLN A 149 -17.00 -16.49 11.07
C GLN A 149 -16.39 -16.31 12.46
N GLN A 150 -15.09 -16.01 12.51
CA GLN A 150 -14.36 -15.71 13.75
C GLN A 150 -14.57 -14.26 14.26
N GLY A 151 -15.38 -13.44 13.58
CA GLY A 151 -15.62 -12.05 13.96
C GLY A 151 -14.43 -11.11 13.74
N THR A 152 -13.45 -11.50 12.93
CA THR A 152 -12.23 -10.72 12.64
C THR A 152 -12.17 -10.29 11.17
N GLN A 153 -11.29 -9.33 10.89
CA GLN A 153 -11.00 -8.91 9.52
C GLN A 153 -9.93 -9.84 8.92
N CYS A 154 -10.11 -10.23 7.66
CA CYS A 154 -9.13 -11.02 6.94
C CYS A 154 -7.79 -10.28 6.80
N SER A 155 -6.67 -10.99 7.03
CA SER A 155 -5.30 -10.47 6.89
C SER A 155 -5.03 -9.90 5.49
N PHE A 156 -5.72 -10.42 4.47
CA PHE A 156 -5.57 -10.00 3.07
C PHE A 156 -6.68 -9.05 2.59
N GLN A 157 -7.40 -8.37 3.50
CA GLN A 157 -8.53 -7.52 3.16
C GLN A 157 -8.19 -6.43 2.13
N TYR A 158 -7.00 -5.83 2.20
CA TYR A 158 -6.61 -4.77 1.26
C TYR A 158 -6.45 -5.29 -0.17
N LEU A 159 -5.94 -6.51 -0.33
CA LEU A 159 -5.85 -7.19 -1.63
C LEU A 159 -7.24 -7.54 -2.16
N ILE A 160 -8.10 -8.09 -1.31
CA ILE A 160 -9.49 -8.44 -1.64
C ILE A 160 -10.26 -7.18 -2.08
N ASP A 161 -10.21 -6.11 -1.28
CA ASP A 161 -10.84 -4.82 -1.57
C ASP A 161 -10.39 -4.28 -2.94
N TYR A 162 -9.09 -4.36 -3.22
CA TYR A 162 -8.52 -3.94 -4.50
C TYR A 162 -9.06 -4.79 -5.66
N GLY A 163 -9.00 -6.12 -5.55
CA GLY A 163 -9.48 -7.05 -6.58
C GLY A 163 -10.97 -6.86 -6.89
N LEU A 164 -11.81 -6.69 -5.87
CA LEU A 164 -13.23 -6.39 -6.01
C LEU A 164 -13.47 -5.04 -6.68
N LYS A 165 -12.73 -4.00 -6.27
CA LYS A 165 -12.85 -2.64 -6.84
C LYS A 165 -12.45 -2.59 -8.30
N GLN A 166 -11.40 -3.32 -8.69
CA GLN A 166 -10.92 -3.40 -10.08
C GLN A 166 -11.70 -4.41 -10.94
N LYS A 167 -12.71 -5.10 -10.38
CA LYS A 167 -13.48 -6.16 -11.05
C LYS A 167 -12.64 -7.35 -11.53
N LEU A 168 -11.51 -7.59 -10.86
CA LEU A 168 -10.69 -8.80 -11.08
C LEU A 168 -11.30 -10.00 -10.36
N ILE A 169 -11.88 -9.74 -9.19
CA ILE A 169 -12.63 -10.71 -8.40
C ILE A 169 -14.12 -10.48 -8.62
N ASN A 170 -14.88 -11.54 -8.95
CA ASN A 170 -16.32 -11.43 -9.10
C ASN A 170 -16.98 -11.22 -7.72
N LYS A 171 -17.44 -9.99 -7.46
CA LYS A 171 -18.06 -9.63 -6.18
C LYS A 171 -19.25 -10.51 -5.78
N LYS A 172 -20.10 -10.89 -6.74
CA LYS A 172 -21.29 -11.70 -6.42
C LYS A 172 -20.88 -13.10 -5.99
N ALA A 173 -19.97 -13.73 -6.72
CA ALA A 173 -19.44 -15.04 -6.36
C ALA A 173 -18.65 -14.99 -5.04
N PHE A 174 -17.84 -13.95 -4.85
CA PHE A 174 -16.95 -13.87 -3.69
C PHE A 174 -17.67 -13.58 -2.37
N THR A 175 -18.72 -12.76 -2.41
CA THR A 175 -19.49 -12.41 -1.19
C THR A 175 -20.56 -13.43 -0.84
N ASN A 176 -20.92 -14.33 -1.77
CA ASN A 176 -21.82 -15.43 -1.48
C ASN A 176 -21.07 -16.52 -0.69
N SER A 177 -21.60 -16.91 0.46
CA SER A 177 -21.08 -18.01 1.28
C SER A 177 -21.49 -19.39 0.78
N GLN A 178 -22.41 -19.47 -0.19
CA GLN A 178 -22.86 -20.74 -0.76
C GLN A 178 -21.80 -21.33 -1.71
N ASN A 179 -21.01 -22.26 -1.18
CA ASN A 179 -20.31 -23.38 -1.85
C ASN A 179 -19.62 -23.17 -3.21
N LEU A 180 -19.19 -21.95 -3.55
CA LEU A 180 -18.39 -21.75 -4.77
C LEU A 180 -16.91 -22.15 -4.59
N PHE A 181 -16.41 -22.21 -3.34
CA PHE A 181 -15.01 -22.54 -3.02
C PHE A 181 -14.85 -23.41 -1.76
N SER A 182 -15.91 -24.15 -1.39
CA SER A 182 -16.07 -24.84 -0.10
C SER A 182 -15.24 -26.12 0.06
N ILE A 183 -13.94 -26.06 -0.22
CA ILE A 183 -13.05 -27.17 0.10
C ILE A 183 -12.75 -27.18 1.62
N TYR A 184 -12.88 -26.03 2.32
CA TYR A 184 -12.34 -25.88 3.69
C TYR A 184 -13.24 -25.30 4.77
N LEU A 185 -14.52 -25.05 4.50
CA LEU A 185 -15.47 -24.65 5.56
C LEU A 185 -15.97 -25.82 6.42
N ARG A 186 -15.31 -26.99 6.41
CA ARG A 186 -15.56 -28.04 7.42
C ARG A 186 -14.66 -27.81 8.61
N ALA A 187 -15.06 -26.86 9.45
CA ALA A 187 -14.67 -26.82 10.85
C ALA A 187 -15.77 -27.49 11.68
N ASP A 188 -16.05 -28.77 11.39
CA ASP A 188 -16.97 -29.61 12.18
C ASP A 188 -16.52 -31.09 12.05
N GLU A 189 -15.49 -31.45 12.80
CA GLU A 189 -15.45 -32.68 13.61
C GLU A 189 -15.30 -32.29 15.08
#